data_AF-A0A7J9WRL3-F1
#
_entry.id   AF-A0A7J9WRL3-F1
#
_cell.length_a   1.000
_cell.length_b   1.000
_cell.length_c   1.000
_cell.angle_alpha   90.00
_cell.angle_beta   90.00
_cell.angle_gamma   90.00
#
_symmetry.space_group_name_H-M   'P 1'
#
loop_
_entity.id
_entity.type
_entity.pdbx_description
1 polymer ?
#
loop_
_entity_poly.entity_id
_entity_poly.type
_entity_poly.pdbx_seq_one_letter_code
_entity_poly.pdbx_strand_id
1 'polypeptide(L)'
;MSVDHVPAASPLEEIERTVQARAKNLAVEADQGEGRAGLRALIDQEVTRWSEDYKRGMRPFDLADPGSVAERAFRNLAGYGPLEPLLADDDVWEIMINAP
;
A
#
# COMPACT_ATOMS: atom_id res chain seq x y z
N MET A 1 -24.64 -19.69 -14.62
CA MET A 1 -24.64 -18.53 -13.72
C MET A 1 -23.37 -18.62 -12.90
N SER A 2 -22.28 -18.00 -13.36
CA SER A 2 -21.05 -17.87 -12.56
C SER A 2 -21.25 -16.69 -11.63
N VAL A 3 -21.27 -16.95 -10.33
CA VAL A 3 -21.17 -15.89 -9.32
C VAL A 3 -19.69 -15.51 -9.27
N ASP A 4 -19.36 -14.34 -9.82
CA ASP A 4 -18.05 -13.72 -9.64
C ASP A 4 -17.88 -13.44 -8.13
N HIS A 5 -17.09 -14.28 -7.46
CA HIS A 5 -16.64 -14.01 -6.11
C HIS A 5 -15.59 -12.92 -6.19
N VAL A 6 -15.98 -11.66 -5.97
CA VAL A 6 -14.99 -10.60 -5.73
C VAL A 6 -14.29 -10.97 -4.41
N PRO A 7 -13.00 -11.34 -4.44
CA PRO A 7 -12.30 -11.68 -3.22
C PRO A 7 -12.33 -10.47 -2.28
N ALA A 8 -12.60 -10.71 -1.00
CA ALA A 8 -12.43 -9.67 0.00
C ALA A 8 -10.99 -9.16 -0.09
N ALA A 9 -10.83 -7.84 -0.14
CA ALA A 9 -9.52 -7.24 -0.29
C ALA A 9 -8.58 -7.67 0.83
N SER A 10 -7.31 -7.89 0.47
CA SER A 10 -6.27 -8.16 1.44
C SER A 10 -6.03 -6.94 2.35
N PRO A 11 -5.52 -7.14 3.58
CA PRO A 11 -5.14 -6.03 4.45
C PRO A 11 -4.19 -5.04 3.78
N LEU A 12 -3.26 -5.54 2.98
CA LEU A 12 -2.32 -4.72 2.24
C LEU A 12 -3.05 -3.76 1.28
N GLU A 13 -3.98 -4.26 0.48
CA GLU A 13 -4.75 -3.43 -0.46
C GLU A 13 -5.65 -2.41 0.26
N GLU A 14 -6.22 -2.77 1.42
CA GLU A 14 -7.00 -1.83 2.23
C GLU A 14 -6.13 -0.71 2.83
N ILE A 15 -4.95 -1.06 3.34
CA ILE A 15 -3.98 -0.10 3.86
C ILE A 15 -3.53 0.83 2.73
N GLU A 16 -3.18 0.28 1.56
CA GLU A 16 -2.74 1.06 0.40
C GLU A 16 -3.80 2.05 -0.07
N ARG A 17 -5.06 1.61 -0.20
CA ARG A 17 -6.16 2.50 -0.58
C ARG A 17 -6.38 3.61 0.44
N THR A 18 -6.33 3.29 1.73
CA THR A 18 -6.48 4.30 2.80
C THR A 18 -5.35 5.32 2.76
N VAL A 19 -4.10 4.86 2.60
CA VAL A 19 -2.93 5.73 2.49
C VAL A 19 -3.02 6.62 1.26
N GLN A 20 -3.39 6.08 0.09
CA GLN A 20 -3.58 6.88 -1.13
C GLN A 20 -4.64 7.97 -0.95
N ALA A 21 -5.78 7.63 -0.34
CA ALA A 21 -6.84 8.61 -0.07
C ALA A 21 -6.36 9.72 0.87
N ARG A 22 -5.61 9.38 1.93
CA ARG A 22 -5.05 10.36 2.87
C ARG A 22 -3.96 11.21 2.24
N ALA A 23 -3.05 10.60 1.47
CA ALA A 23 -1.97 11.31 0.79
C ALA A 23 -2.50 12.32 -0.23
N LYS A 24 -3.56 11.98 -0.96
CA LYS A 24 -4.22 12.89 -1.90
C LYS A 24 -4.77 14.14 -1.20
N ASN A 25 -5.39 13.97 -0.02
CA ASN A 25 -5.87 15.11 0.76
C ASN A 25 -4.72 15.98 1.28
N LEU A 26 -3.64 15.38 1.76
CA LEU A 26 -2.46 16.12 2.24
C LEU A 26 -1.73 16.89 1.12
N ALA A 27 -1.62 16.29 -0.06
CA ALA A 27 -0.97 16.90 -1.22
C ALA A 27 -1.77 18.10 -1.79
N VAL A 28 -3.08 18.14 -1.55
CA VAL A 28 -3.92 19.32 -1.86
C VAL A 28 -3.62 20.49 -0.90
N GLU A 29 -3.11 20.20 0.30
CA GLU A 29 -2.88 21.17 1.37
C GLU A 29 -1.41 21.65 1.46
N ALA A 30 -0.44 20.93 0.90
CA ALA A 30 1.00 21.18 1.08
C ALA A 30 1.75 21.57 -0.22
N ASP A 31 2.69 22.54 -0.10
CA ASP A 31 3.67 22.90 -1.15
C ASP A 31 4.84 21.89 -1.13
N GLN A 32 5.21 21.36 -2.30
CA GLN A 32 5.81 20.02 -2.45
C GLN A 32 7.31 19.97 -2.04
N GLY A 33 7.64 19.11 -1.05
CA GLY A 33 9.04 18.83 -0.66
C GLY A 33 9.30 17.59 0.19
N GLU A 34 8.32 17.07 0.95
CA GLU A 34 8.50 15.97 1.94
C GLU A 34 7.77 14.65 1.58
N GLY A 35 7.39 14.45 0.31
CA GLY A 35 6.44 13.41 -0.10
C GLY A 35 6.76 11.97 0.32
N ARG A 36 8.02 11.50 0.19
CA ARG A 36 8.38 10.11 0.54
C ARG A 36 8.38 9.86 2.05
N ALA A 37 8.92 10.78 2.84
CA ALA A 37 8.96 10.66 4.30
C ALA A 37 7.54 10.73 4.88
N GLY A 38 6.72 11.66 4.37
CA GLY A 38 5.31 11.77 4.72
C GLY A 38 4.51 10.51 4.35
N LEU A 39 4.74 9.95 3.16
CA LEU A 39 4.12 8.70 2.73
C LEU A 39 4.51 7.54 3.65
N ARG A 40 5.79 7.42 4.03
CA ARG A 40 6.22 6.38 4.98
C ARG A 40 5.52 6.51 6.33
N ALA A 41 5.43 7.73 6.86
CA ALA A 41 4.74 7.98 8.12
C ALA A 41 3.24 7.63 8.05
N LEU A 42 2.57 7.90 6.92
CA LEU A 42 1.17 7.51 6.73
C LEU A 42 0.98 5.99 6.73
N ILE A 43 1.89 5.25 6.10
CA ILE A 43 1.86 3.79 6.07
C ILE A 43 2.04 3.21 7.47
N ASP A 44 3.04 3.67 8.20
CA ASP A 44 3.32 3.17 9.56
C ASP A 44 2.12 3.47 10.52
N GLN A 45 1.44 4.60 10.34
CA GLN A 45 0.22 4.93 11.06
C GLN A 45 -0.93 3.96 10.75
N GLU A 46 -1.20 3.68 9.47
CA GLU A 46 -2.30 2.78 9.09
C GLU A 46 -2.03 1.32 9.49
N VAL A 47 -0.77 0.88 9.42
CA VAL A 47 -0.36 -0.44 9.94
C VAL A 47 -0.57 -0.53 11.45
N THR A 48 -0.18 0.49 12.20
CA THR A 48 -0.41 0.54 13.66
C THR A 48 -1.90 0.53 13.98
N ARG A 49 -2.67 1.36 13.27
CA ARG A 49 -4.12 1.46 13.41
C ARG A 49 -4.81 0.12 13.13
N TRP A 50 -4.36 -0.63 12.13
CA TRP A 50 -4.92 -1.96 11.83
C TRP A 50 -4.84 -2.87 13.05
N SER A 51 -3.67 -2.98 13.68
CA SER A 51 -3.48 -3.82 14.86
C SER A 51 -4.27 -3.31 16.08
N GLU A 52 -4.43 -1.99 16.23
CA GLU A 52 -5.30 -1.41 17.26
C GLU A 52 -6.77 -1.75 17.02
N ASP A 53 -7.24 -1.65 15.78
CA ASP A 53 -8.61 -1.97 15.39
C ASP A 53 -8.90 -3.47 15.58
N TYR A 54 -7.95 -4.35 15.28
CA TYR A 54 -8.04 -5.78 15.62
C TYR A 54 -8.14 -6.01 17.13
N LYS A 55 -7.28 -5.38 17.94
CA LYS A 55 -7.33 -5.49 19.41
C LYS A 55 -8.65 -4.98 20.01
N ARG A 56 -9.32 -4.06 19.32
CA ARG A 56 -10.65 -3.54 19.68
C ARG A 56 -11.81 -4.37 19.12
N GLY A 57 -11.53 -5.44 18.38
CA GLY A 57 -12.54 -6.31 17.76
C GLY A 57 -13.23 -5.72 16.54
N MET A 58 -12.68 -4.65 15.96
CA MET A 58 -13.21 -4.01 14.74
C MET A 58 -12.70 -4.67 13.45
N ARG A 59 -11.67 -5.53 13.56
CA ARG A 59 -11.15 -6.34 12.46
C ARG A 59 -11.17 -7.83 12.85
N PRO A 60 -11.39 -8.73 11.88
CA PRO A 60 -11.44 -10.17 12.14
C PRO A 60 -10.07 -10.81 12.42
N PHE A 61 -8.98 -10.19 11.96
CA PHE A 61 -7.61 -10.69 12.13
C PHE A 61 -6.57 -9.56 12.11
N ASP A 62 -5.43 -9.80 12.74
CA ASP A 62 -4.27 -8.90 12.73
C ASP A 62 -3.37 -9.12 11.50
N LEU A 63 -2.38 -8.25 11.32
CA LEU A 63 -1.30 -8.44 10.38
C LEU A 63 -0.30 -9.46 10.92
N ALA A 64 0.01 -10.50 10.14
CA ALA A 64 0.98 -11.52 10.53
C ALA A 64 2.41 -10.96 10.68
N ASP A 65 2.79 -10.03 9.80
CA ASP A 65 4.06 -9.29 9.86
C ASP A 65 3.81 -7.82 9.47
N PRO A 66 3.55 -6.94 10.45
CA PRO A 66 3.31 -5.53 10.21
C PRO A 66 4.46 -4.83 9.48
N GLY A 67 5.72 -5.22 9.76
CA GLY A 67 6.90 -4.60 9.16
C GLY A 67 7.00 -4.91 7.66
N SER A 68 6.81 -6.18 7.29
CA SER A 68 6.78 -6.59 5.88
C SER A 68 5.62 -5.97 5.12
N VAL A 69 4.45 -5.79 5.75
CA VAL A 69 3.30 -5.11 5.15
C VAL A 69 3.60 -3.63 4.90
N ALA A 70 4.16 -2.92 5.89
CA ALA A 70 4.55 -1.52 5.74
C ALA A 70 5.56 -1.33 4.60
N GLU A 71 6.56 -2.20 4.55
CA GLU A 71 7.60 -2.13 3.53
C GLU A 71 7.05 -2.42 2.12
N ARG A 72 6.12 -3.38 2.00
CA ARG A 72 5.47 -3.70 0.73
C ARG A 72 4.55 -2.57 0.27
N ALA A 73 3.76 -2.00 1.17
CA ALA A 73 2.94 -0.84 0.88
C ALA A 73 3.80 0.37 0.46
N PHE A 74 4.96 0.58 1.10
CA PHE A 74 5.85 1.68 0.73
C PHE A 74 6.40 1.53 -0.68
N ARG A 75 6.88 0.34 -1.07
CA ARG A 75 7.29 0.10 -2.47
C ARG A 75 6.13 0.29 -3.45
N ASN A 76 4.95 -0.24 -3.11
CA ASN A 76 3.74 -0.14 -3.93
C ASN A 76 3.28 1.31 -4.17
N LEU A 77 3.54 2.22 -3.22
CA LEU A 77 3.05 3.60 -3.28
C LEU A 77 4.12 4.65 -3.60
N ALA A 78 5.39 4.41 -3.24
CA ALA A 78 6.47 5.38 -3.35
C ALA A 78 7.31 5.26 -4.63
N GLY A 79 7.14 4.18 -5.39
CA GLY A 79 7.77 4.02 -6.69
C GLY A 79 6.86 3.27 -7.66
N TYR A 80 7.40 2.32 -8.43
CA TYR A 80 6.64 1.62 -9.49
C TYR A 80 5.97 0.33 -8.99
N GLY A 81 5.83 0.20 -7.67
CA GLY A 81 5.27 -0.95 -7.00
C GLY A 81 5.97 -2.25 -7.33
N PRO A 82 5.26 -3.33 -7.70
CA PRO A 82 5.90 -4.63 -7.95
C PRO A 82 6.89 -4.60 -9.11
N LEU A 83 6.88 -3.56 -9.94
CA LEU A 83 7.80 -3.40 -11.08
C LEU A 83 9.12 -2.74 -10.70
N GLU A 84 9.21 -2.11 -9.53
CA GLU A 84 10.40 -1.37 -9.14
C GLU A 84 11.69 -2.22 -9.11
N PRO A 85 11.67 -3.50 -8.67
CA PRO A 85 12.83 -4.37 -8.80
C PRO A 85 13.22 -4.66 -10.26
N LEU A 86 12.25 -4.70 -11.19
CA LEU A 86 12.50 -4.93 -12.62
C LEU A 86 13.05 -3.68 -13.31
N LEU A 87 12.66 -2.49 -12.84
CA LEU A 87 13.14 -1.22 -13.39
C LEU A 87 14.53 -0.82 -12.86
N ALA A 88 14.92 -1.35 -11.72
CA ALA A 88 16.27 -1.17 -11.15
C ALA A 88 17.30 -2.16 -11.72
N ASP A 89 16.88 -3.07 -12.59
CA ASP A 89 17.74 -4.07 -13.24
C ASP A 89 18.20 -3.55 -14.60
N ASP A 90 19.49 -3.27 -14.72
CA ASP A 90 20.12 -2.73 -15.95
C ASP A 90 20.05 -3.70 -17.15
N ASP A 91 19.76 -4.98 -16.90
CA ASP A 91 19.59 -5.99 -17.94
C ASP A 91 18.14 -6.05 -18.47
N VAL A 92 17.20 -5.31 -17.86
CA VAL A 92 15.80 -5.25 -18.29
C VAL A 92 15.58 -4.07 -19.24
N TRP A 93 15.19 -4.37 -20.48
CA TRP A 93 14.95 -3.36 -21.52
C TRP A 93 13.47 -3.11 -21.84
N GLU A 94 12.58 -4.09 -21.67
CA GLU A 94 11.14 -3.95 -21.93
C GLU A 94 10.30 -4.72 -20.89
N ILE A 95 9.20 -4.11 -20.42
CA ILE A 95 8.22 -4.73 -19.53
C ILE A 95 6.83 -4.63 -20.18
N MET A 96 6.19 -5.78 -20.45
CA MET A 96 4.81 -5.85 -20.94
C MET A 96 3.86 -6.37 -19.87
N ILE A 97 2.75 -5.65 -19.64
CA ILE A 97 1.66 -6.08 -18.76
C ILE A 97 0.49 -6.59 -19.62
N ASN A 98 0.17 -7.87 -19.50
CA ASN A 98 -0.74 -8.57 -20.42
C ASN A 98 -2.20 -8.66 -19.95
N ALA A 99 -2.51 -8.26 -18.70
CA ALA A 99 -3.87 -8.30 -18.16
C ALA A 99 -4.02 -7.34 -16.97
N PRO A 100 -5.25 -6.82 -16.72
CA PRO A 100 -5.59 -6.12 -15.47
C PRO A 100 -5.62 -7.07 -14.26
#